data_AF-A0A2V6UV01-F1
#
_entry.id   AF-A0A2V6UV01-F1
#
_cell.length_a   1.000
_cell.length_b   1.000
_cell.length_c   1.000
_cell.angle_alpha   90.00
_cell.angle_beta   90.00
_cell.angle_gamma   90.00
#
_symmetry.space_group_name_H-M   'P 1'
#
loop_
_entity.id
_entity.type
_entity.pdbx_description
1 polymer ?
#
loop_
_entity_poly.entity_id
_entity_poly.type
_entity_poly.pdbx_seq_one_letter_code
_entity_poly.pdbx_strand_id
1 'polypeptide(L)'
;MPELPDVEAYLHALAPRVVGVRLERVKLLHPFVLRSVEPPLATANGRKVTGVRRVGKRIVLAPEGDPFLVIHLMIAGRLHWKAPGARGAGKQGLAAFELESGTLVLTEAG
;
A
#
# COMPACT_ATOMS: atom_id res chain seq x y z
N MET A 1 -1.09 3.82 -17.51
CA MET A 1 -0.71 4.22 -16.15
C MET A 1 -1.81 5.10 -15.63
N PRO A 2 -2.30 4.93 -14.39
CA PRO A 2 -3.28 5.85 -13.82
C PRO A 2 -2.78 7.30 -13.94
N GLU A 3 -3.65 8.18 -14.40
CA GLU A 3 -3.35 9.61 -14.50
C GLU A 3 -3.55 10.29 -13.14
N LEU A 4 -3.22 11.59 -13.04
CA LEU A 4 -3.31 12.31 -11.76
C LEU A 4 -4.70 12.23 -11.11
N PRO A 5 -5.83 12.37 -11.85
CA PRO A 5 -7.16 12.24 -11.27
C PRO A 5 -7.43 10.83 -10.69
N ASP A 6 -6.90 9.79 -11.34
CA ASP A 6 -7.05 8.40 -10.86
C ASP A 6 -6.30 8.19 -9.54
N VAL A 7 -5.10 8.76 -9.42
CA VAL A 7 -4.31 8.71 -8.18
C VAL A 7 -5.04 9.45 -7.06
N GLU A 8 -5.63 10.61 -7.32
CA GLU A 8 -6.40 11.35 -6.33
C GLU A 8 -7.66 10.59 -5.88
N ALA A 9 -8.34 9.88 -6.80
CA ALA A 9 -9.44 8.98 -6.47
C ALA A 9 -8.99 7.83 -5.53
N TYR A 10 -7.81 7.25 -5.77
CA TYR A 10 -7.22 6.28 -4.84
C TYR A 10 -6.96 6.90 -3.47
N LEU A 11 -6.38 8.09 -3.39
CA LEU A 11 -6.12 8.74 -2.09
C LEU A 11 -7.42 8.98 -1.31
N HIS A 12 -8.45 9.49 -1.98
CA HIS A 12 -9.77 9.70 -1.37
C HIS A 12 -10.38 8.39 -0.87
N ALA A 13 -10.27 7.31 -1.64
CA ALA A 13 -10.78 6.00 -1.21
C ALA A 13 -9.94 5.37 -0.09
N LEU A 14 -8.62 5.57 -0.08
CA LEU A 14 -7.73 4.98 0.92
C LEU A 14 -7.83 5.70 2.27
N ALA A 15 -7.90 7.02 2.28
CA ALA A 15 -7.88 7.84 3.49
C ALA A 15 -8.78 7.31 4.63
N PRO A 16 -10.09 7.08 4.42
CA PRO A 16 -10.98 6.60 5.50
C PRO A 16 -10.69 5.16 5.97
N ARG A 17 -9.90 4.38 5.22
CA ARG A 17 -9.60 2.98 5.54
C ARG A 17 -8.27 2.80 6.26
N VAL A 18 -7.30 3.68 5.98
CA VAL A 18 -5.91 3.50 6.46
C VAL A 18 -5.49 4.56 7.46
N VAL A 19 -5.98 5.80 7.36
CA VAL A 19 -5.53 6.87 8.27
C VAL A 19 -6.04 6.62 9.68
N GLY A 20 -5.15 6.73 10.66
CA GLY A 20 -5.41 6.42 12.06
C GLY A 20 -5.27 4.92 12.40
N VAL A 21 -5.10 4.05 11.40
CA VAL A 21 -5.04 2.59 11.57
C VAL A 21 -3.59 2.12 11.66
N ARG A 22 -3.32 1.14 12.51
CA ARG A 22 -2.00 0.51 12.63
C ARG A 22 -1.71 -0.37 11.42
N LEU A 23 -0.56 -0.15 10.79
CA LEU A 23 0.03 -1.06 9.81
C LEU A 23 0.73 -2.19 10.57
N GLU A 24 0.13 -3.37 10.62
CA GLU A 24 0.68 -4.51 11.34
C GLU A 24 1.88 -5.11 10.61
N ARG A 25 1.74 -5.26 9.29
CA ARG A 25 2.76 -5.93 8.49
C ARG A 25 2.68 -5.55 7.01
N VAL A 26 3.83 -5.48 6.34
CA VAL A 26 3.92 -5.52 4.88
C VAL A 26 4.47 -6.87 4.41
N LYS A 27 3.74 -7.55 3.52
CA LYS A 27 4.14 -8.80 2.90
C LYS A 27 4.43 -8.56 1.42
N LEU A 28 5.65 -8.88 0.99
CA LEU A 28 6.00 -8.97 -0.43
C LEU A 28 5.61 -10.35 -0.93
N LEU A 29 4.72 -10.38 -1.92
CA LEU A 29 4.26 -11.61 -2.56
C LEU A 29 5.07 -11.90 -3.83
N HIS A 30 5.70 -10.86 -4.38
CA HIS A 30 6.59 -10.95 -5.54
C HIS A 30 7.88 -10.14 -5.30
N PRO A 31 9.07 -10.71 -5.59
CA PRO A 31 10.35 -10.13 -5.16
C PRO A 31 10.69 -8.80 -5.86
N PHE A 32 10.21 -8.59 -7.08
CA PHE A 32 10.57 -7.40 -7.88
C PHE A 32 9.74 -6.14 -7.56
N VAL A 33 8.87 -6.21 -6.56
CA VAL A 33 8.00 -5.10 -6.16
C VAL A 33 8.75 -4.07 -5.32
N LEU A 34 9.63 -4.52 -4.43
CA LEU A 34 10.40 -3.65 -3.56
C LEU A 34 11.63 -3.12 -4.32
N ARG A 35 11.84 -1.80 -4.29
CA ARG A 35 12.97 -1.13 -4.96
C ARG A 35 14.06 -0.64 -4.02
N SER A 36 13.76 -0.54 -2.73
CA SER A 36 14.68 -0.07 -1.69
C SER A 36 14.65 -1.04 -0.53
N VAL A 37 15.82 -1.48 -0.07
CA VAL A 37 15.96 -2.46 1.02
C VAL A 37 16.46 -1.83 2.32
N GLU A 38 16.89 -0.58 2.28
CA GLU A 38 17.32 0.20 3.43
C GLU A 38 16.50 1.50 3.55
N PRO A 39 15.92 1.80 4.73
CA PRO A 39 15.80 0.92 5.89
C PRO A 39 15.00 -0.36 5.57
N PRO A 40 15.17 -1.46 6.34
CA PRO A 40 14.44 -2.70 6.09
C PRO A 40 12.92 -2.46 6.03
N LEU A 41 12.20 -3.10 5.11
CA LEU A 41 10.74 -2.91 4.98
C LEU A 41 9.98 -3.14 6.30
N ALA A 42 10.47 -4.06 7.13
CA ALA A 42 9.90 -4.35 8.44
C ALA A 42 9.90 -3.15 9.41
N THR A 43 10.71 -2.12 9.16
CA THR A 43 10.73 -0.89 9.97
C THR A 43 9.41 -0.12 9.91
N ALA A 44 8.59 -0.32 8.87
CA ALA A 44 7.26 0.26 8.75
C ALA A 44 6.20 -0.45 9.63
N ASN A 45 6.47 -1.68 10.08
CA ASN A 45 5.51 -2.48 10.82
C ASN A 45 5.24 -1.90 12.22
N GLY A 46 4.02 -2.11 12.72
CA GLY A 46 3.58 -1.65 14.04
C GLY A 46 3.26 -0.16 14.14
N ARG A 47 3.50 0.63 13.08
CA ARG A 47 3.30 2.08 13.06
C ARG A 47 1.89 2.44 12.61
N LYS A 48 1.32 3.49 13.19
CA LYS A 48 0.03 4.04 12.74
C LYS A 48 0.22 4.83 11.45
N VAL A 49 -0.68 4.66 10.48
CA VAL A 49 -0.68 5.50 9.28
C VAL A 49 -1.29 6.85 9.62
N THR A 50 -0.52 7.92 9.51
CA THR A 50 -0.95 9.30 9.82
C THR A 50 -1.55 10.01 8.62
N GLY A 51 -1.33 9.50 7.41
CA GLY A 51 -1.86 10.12 6.21
C GLY A 51 -1.65 9.29 4.95
N VAL A 52 -2.35 9.71 3.91
CA VAL A 52 -2.09 9.29 2.52
C VAL A 52 -1.78 10.54 1.70
N ARG A 53 -0.74 10.46 0.87
CA ARG A 53 -0.24 11.59 0.06
C ARG A 53 0.09 11.12 -1.34
N ARG A 54 0.40 12.05 -2.24
CA ARG A 54 1.02 11.72 -3.53
C ARG A 54 2.33 12.44 -3.76
N VAL A 55 3.18 11.81 -4.56
CA VAL A 55 4.35 12.42 -5.19
C VAL A 55 4.29 12.10 -6.68
N GLY A 56 3.88 13.07 -7.49
CA GLY A 56 3.54 12.83 -8.91
C GLY A 56 2.44 11.76 -9.03
N LYS A 57 2.73 10.69 -9.80
CA LYS A 57 1.83 9.53 -10.02
C LYS A 57 2.01 8.40 -9.00
N ARG A 58 2.63 8.68 -7.85
CA ARG A 58 2.85 7.70 -6.77
C ARG A 58 1.95 7.98 -5.59
N ILE A 59 1.36 6.93 -5.04
CA ILE A 59 0.62 6.95 -3.79
C ILE A 59 1.62 6.76 -2.65
N VAL A 60 1.45 7.49 -1.56
CA VAL A 60 2.31 7.42 -0.39
C VAL A 60 1.44 7.11 0.83
N LEU A 61 1.71 5.99 1.50
CA LEU A 61 1.25 5.78 2.87
C LEU A 61 2.30 6.38 3.82
N ALA A 62 1.84 7.14 4.80
CA ALA A 62 2.70 7.81 5.78
C ALA A 62 2.53 7.21 7.18
N PRO A 63 3.22 6.10 7.52
CA PRO A 63 3.34 5.66 8.90
C PRO A 63 3.95 6.75 9.80
N GLU A 64 3.71 6.69 11.11
CA GLU A 64 4.36 7.56 12.10
C GLU A 64 5.89 7.48 11.99
N GLY A 65 6.56 8.62 11.81
CA GLY A 65 8.00 8.68 11.54
C GLY A 65 8.36 8.22 10.13
N ASP A 66 9.30 7.30 10.03
CA ASP A 66 9.86 6.73 8.80
C ASP A 66 9.79 5.18 8.80
N PRO A 67 9.79 4.48 7.66
CA PRO A 67 9.79 5.00 6.30
C PRO A 67 8.37 5.28 5.78
N PHE A 68 8.29 6.17 4.79
CA PHE A 68 7.12 6.27 3.91
C PHE A 68 7.05 5.06 2.98
N LEU A 69 5.84 4.55 2.72
CA LEU A 69 5.62 3.50 1.74
C LEU A 69 5.12 4.11 0.44
N VAL A 70 5.96 4.11 -0.59
CA VAL A 70 5.67 4.73 -1.88
C VAL A 70 5.28 3.65 -2.90
N ILE A 71 4.07 3.75 -3.43
CA ILE A 71 3.44 2.77 -4.32
C ILE A 71 3.25 3.42 -5.69
N HIS A 72 3.79 2.79 -6.73
CA HIS A 72 3.56 3.17 -8.12
C HIS A 72 2.69 2.11 -8.80
N LEU A 73 1.54 2.51 -9.33
CA LEU A 73 0.58 1.57 -9.93
C LEU A 73 0.96 1.12 -11.35
N MET A 74 2.05 1.62 -11.91
CA MET A 74 2.48 1.29 -13.28
C MET A 74 1.31 1.46 -14.25
N ILE A 75 1.12 0.56 -15.22
CA ILE A 75 0.01 0.63 -16.17
C ILE A 75 -1.25 -0.06 -15.64
N ALA A 76 -1.12 -1.31 -15.20
CA ALA A 76 -2.24 -2.19 -14.85
C ALA A 76 -2.38 -2.42 -13.33
N GLY A 77 -1.57 -1.75 -12.51
CA GLY A 77 -1.59 -1.95 -11.06
C GLY A 77 -2.90 -1.46 -10.44
N ARG A 78 -3.39 -2.20 -9.45
CA ARG A 78 -4.62 -1.90 -8.71
C ARG A 78 -4.41 -2.10 -7.23
N LEU A 79 -5.15 -1.33 -6.44
CA LEU A 79 -5.25 -1.50 -5.00
C LEU A 79 -6.65 -1.99 -4.64
N HIS A 80 -6.71 -3.06 -3.84
CA HIS A 80 -7.95 -3.68 -3.40
C HIS A 80 -8.00 -3.69 -1.88
N TRP A 81 -9.11 -3.22 -1.32
CA TRP A 81 -9.41 -3.42 0.09
C TRP A 81 -10.06 -4.78 0.30
N LYS A 82 -9.57 -5.53 1.29
CA LYS A 82 -10.07 -6.85 1.67
C LYS A 82 -10.27 -6.92 3.18
N ALA A 83 -11.06 -7.90 3.63
CA ALA A 83 -11.22 -8.18 5.05
C ALA A 83 -9.86 -8.49 5.72
N PRO A 84 -9.71 -8.24 7.03
CA PRO A 84 -8.51 -8.59 7.79
C PRO A 84 -8.12 -10.06 7.57
N GLY A 85 -6.81 -10.32 7.46
CA GLY A 85 -6.30 -11.69 7.28
C GLY A 85 -6.61 -12.32 5.91
N ALA A 86 -7.22 -11.59 4.98
CA ALA A 86 -7.36 -12.05 3.60
C ALA A 86 -5.98 -12.38 3.03
N ARG A 87 -5.80 -13.63 2.58
CA ARG A 87 -4.59 -14.01 1.84
C ARG A 87 -4.49 -13.10 0.61
N GLY A 88 -3.26 -12.69 0.27
CA GLY A 88 -2.98 -11.90 -0.94
C GLY A 88 -3.67 -12.49 -2.18
N ALA A 89 -3.91 -11.68 -3.20
CA ALA A 89 -4.77 -11.97 -4.36
C ALA A 89 -4.30 -13.14 -5.27
N GLY A 90 -4.12 -14.33 -4.69
CA GLY A 90 -3.56 -15.51 -5.34
C GLY A 90 -2.26 -15.20 -6.07
N LYS A 91 -2.15 -15.73 -7.30
CA LYS A 91 -0.98 -15.55 -8.18
C LYS A 91 -0.77 -14.10 -8.66
N GLN A 92 -1.77 -13.23 -8.52
CA GLN A 92 -1.72 -11.84 -9.02
C GLN A 92 -1.33 -10.83 -7.92
N GLY A 93 -1.26 -11.27 -6.66
CA GLY A 93 -0.84 -10.43 -5.56
C GLY A 93 0.64 -10.08 -5.67
N LEU A 94 0.95 -8.79 -5.64
CA LEU A 94 2.31 -8.25 -5.64
C LEU A 94 2.78 -7.94 -4.21
N ALA A 95 1.93 -7.28 -3.44
CA ALA A 95 2.16 -6.98 -2.03
C ALA A 95 0.84 -6.92 -1.25
N ALA A 96 0.91 -7.18 0.04
CA ALA A 96 -0.18 -6.98 0.97
C ALA A 96 0.28 -6.12 2.14
N PHE A 97 -0.48 -5.07 2.42
CA PHE A 97 -0.31 -4.21 3.59
C PHE A 97 -1.43 -4.62 4.55
N GLU A 98 -1.07 -5.31 5.62
CA GLU A 98 -1.97 -5.79 6.65
C GLU A 98 -2.15 -4.67 7.67
N LEU A 99 -3.36 -4.12 7.74
CA LEU A 99 -3.75 -3.15 8.74
C LEU A 99 -4.73 -3.80 9.72
N GLU A 100 -4.81 -3.25 10.92
CA GLU A 100 -5.72 -3.70 11.98
C GLU A 100 -7.19 -3.82 11.50
N SER A 101 -7.63 -2.91 10.63
CA SER A 101 -9.02 -2.86 10.12
C SER A 101 -9.23 -3.60 8.79
N GLY A 102 -8.17 -4.09 8.13
CA GLY A 102 -8.27 -4.77 6.84
C GLY A 102 -6.95 -4.88 6.09
N THR A 103 -6.99 -5.56 4.95
CA THR A 103 -5.79 -5.78 4.12
C THR A 103 -5.91 -5.01 2.82
N LEU A 104 -4.92 -4.15 2.55
CA LEU A 104 -4.75 -3.49 1.27
C LEU A 104 -3.84 -4.36 0.39
N VAL A 105 -4.33 -4.79 -0.76
CA VAL A 105 -3.60 -5.68 -1.69
C VAL A 105 -3.26 -4.92 -2.96
N LEU A 106 -1.99 -4.96 -3.35
CA LEU A 106 -1.50 -4.52 -4.65
C LEU A 106 -1.49 -5.70 -5.62
N THR A 107 -2.06 -5.53 -6.81
CA THR A 107 -2.02 -6.50 -7.91
C THR A 107 -1.53 -5.87 -9.20
N GLU A 108 -1.14 -6.71 -10.16
CA GLU A 108 -0.98 -6.35 -11.57
C GLU A 108 -2.10 -7.03 -12.36
N ALA A 109 -2.94 -6.23 -13.02
CA ALA A 109 -4.25 -6.62 -13.54
C ALA A 109 -5.32 -6.82 -12.45
N GLY A 110 -6.59 -6.60 -12.84
CA GLY A 110 -7.77 -6.58 -11.96
C GLY A 110 -8.55 -7.88 -11.98
#